data_AF-A0A940RJY6-F1
#
_entry.id   AF-A0A940RJY6-F1
#
_cell.length_a   1.000
_cell.length_b   1.000
_cell.length_c   1.000
_cell.angle_alpha   90.00
_cell.angle_beta   90.00
_cell.angle_gamma   90.00
#
_symmetry.space_group_name_H-M   'P 1'
#
loop_
_entity.id
_entity.type
_entity.pdbx_description
1 polymer ?
#
loop_
_entity_poly.entity_id
_entity_poly.type
_entity_poly.pdbx_seq_one_letter_code
_entity_poly.pdbx_strand_id
1 'polypeptide(L)'
;MRALLPVALLGLAFGSIAPAQTPSQASPPAGKPEAPTPVSPVTVMPATAKPKVISTWPAAGATIAPGVLVLKVVFDQQMLPRDFAYSPGGAGETPECLKTPRLLNDNKTFVLLCRVLPGKSYSIAFNKVVSQTEGGGFANVASNRAEPGDLAFSTSSADPVTNLRDAISAAGLTSIDAPVEEAPAPGKPAA
;
A
#
# COMPACT_ATOMS: atom_id res chain seq x y z
N MET A 1 19.96 84.41 -23.47
CA MET A 1 21.09 85.36 -23.40
C MET A 1 21.72 85.17 -22.02
N ARG A 2 22.94 84.59 -21.92
CA ARG A 2 24.19 85.31 -21.61
C ARG A 2 23.95 86.43 -20.57
N ALA A 3 24.63 86.54 -19.45
CA ALA A 3 25.83 85.92 -18.88
C ALA A 3 26.00 86.51 -17.46
N LEU A 4 27.13 86.22 -16.81
CA LEU A 4 27.85 86.99 -15.77
C LEU A 4 27.87 86.38 -14.35
N LEU A 5 28.88 85.53 -14.14
CA LEU A 5 29.82 85.61 -12.99
C LEU A 5 30.53 87.00 -13.03
N PRO A 6 31.19 87.54 -11.96
CA PRO A 6 32.19 86.83 -11.13
C PRO A 6 32.48 87.42 -9.69
N VAL A 7 33.58 86.94 -9.05
CA VAL A 7 34.45 87.62 -8.05
C VAL A 7 33.91 87.73 -6.60
N ALA A 8 34.65 87.56 -5.51
CA ALA A 8 35.99 87.01 -5.21
C ALA A 8 36.20 86.96 -3.68
N LEU A 9 37.07 86.02 -3.28
CA LEU A 9 38.13 86.05 -2.25
C LEU A 9 37.87 86.44 -0.77
N LEU A 10 38.74 85.79 0.04
CA LEU A 10 39.29 86.17 1.36
C LEU A 10 38.39 85.85 2.56
N GLY A 11 38.84 85.17 3.61
CA GLY A 11 40.13 84.60 3.97
C GLY A 11 40.06 84.09 5.42
N LEU A 12 40.99 83.19 5.78
CA LEU A 12 41.59 82.93 7.11
C LEU A 12 40.66 82.74 8.35
N ALA A 13 40.98 81.97 9.39
CA ALA A 13 41.73 80.76 9.65
C ALA A 13 41.50 80.48 11.17
N PHE A 14 41.49 79.21 11.56
CA PHE A 14 41.70 78.66 12.91
C PHE A 14 40.71 78.95 14.06
N GLY A 15 40.09 77.86 14.54
CA GLY A 15 39.44 77.76 15.85
C GLY A 15 39.01 76.32 16.12
N SER A 16 39.90 75.55 16.74
CA SER A 16 39.82 74.11 17.01
C SER A 16 38.53 73.67 17.70
N ILE A 17 37.81 72.73 17.09
CA ILE A 17 36.87 71.85 17.80
C ILE A 17 37.33 70.42 17.50
N ALA A 18 37.78 69.74 18.55
CA ALA A 18 38.12 68.33 18.48
C ALA A 18 36.87 67.52 18.10
N PRO A 19 36.89 66.69 17.05
CA PRO A 19 35.87 65.67 16.91
C PRO A 19 36.11 64.62 17.99
N ALA A 20 35.08 64.39 18.80
CA ALA A 20 34.98 63.19 19.63
C ALA A 20 35.33 61.98 18.76
N GLN A 21 36.30 61.19 19.22
CA GLN A 21 36.58 59.89 18.63
C GLN A 21 35.34 59.03 18.86
N THR A 22 34.50 58.91 17.83
CA THR A 22 33.57 57.79 17.72
C THR A 22 34.38 56.52 17.92
N PRO A 23 33.99 55.61 18.85
CA PRO A 23 34.60 54.29 18.86
C PRO A 23 34.40 53.71 17.47
N SER A 24 35.52 53.37 16.83
CA SER A 24 35.53 52.60 15.60
C SER A 24 34.76 51.32 15.90
N GLN A 25 33.52 51.23 15.43
CA GLN A 25 32.81 49.97 15.41
C GLN A 25 33.64 49.07 14.50
N ALA A 26 34.40 48.17 15.12
CA ALA A 26 34.96 47.02 14.44
C ALA A 26 33.77 46.34 13.75
N SER A 27 33.70 46.49 12.42
CA SER A 27 32.75 45.73 11.63
C SER A 27 33.02 44.26 11.93
N PRO A 28 31.99 43.47 12.30
CA PRO A 28 32.14 42.02 12.30
C PRO A 28 32.70 41.59 10.95
N PRO A 29 33.59 40.59 10.88
CA PRO A 29 34.03 40.06 9.59
C PRO A 29 32.78 39.74 8.79
N ALA A 30 32.67 40.31 7.59
CA ALA A 30 31.59 40.02 6.67
C ALA A 30 31.62 38.52 6.39
N GLY A 31 30.77 37.77 7.12
CA GLY A 31 30.52 36.38 6.82
C GLY A 31 30.07 36.32 5.37
N LYS A 32 30.70 35.45 4.58
CA LYS A 32 30.21 35.11 3.24
C LYS A 32 28.70 34.92 3.33
N PRO A 33 27.90 35.47 2.39
CA PRO A 33 26.49 35.10 2.30
C PRO A 33 26.40 33.58 2.25
N GLU A 34 25.86 32.97 3.31
CA GLU A 34 25.66 31.53 3.35
C GLU A 34 24.63 31.24 2.27
N ALA A 35 25.08 30.61 1.19
CA ALA A 35 24.21 30.26 0.08
C ALA A 35 23.05 29.43 0.61
N PRO A 36 21.79 29.72 0.22
CA PRO A 36 20.65 28.96 0.70
C PRO A 36 20.90 27.48 0.43
N THR A 37 20.87 26.67 1.49
CA THR A 37 21.07 25.23 1.40
C THR A 37 20.01 24.66 0.46
N PRO A 38 20.39 24.03 -0.66
CA PRO A 38 19.43 23.48 -1.59
C PRO A 38 18.72 22.31 -0.90
N VAL A 39 17.44 22.50 -0.58
CA VAL A 39 16.57 21.39 -0.17
C VAL A 39 16.10 20.68 -1.44
N SER A 40 16.36 19.39 -1.53
CA SER A 40 15.89 18.56 -2.64
C SER A 40 14.35 18.62 -2.70
N PRO A 41 13.74 18.78 -3.89
CA PRO A 41 12.30 18.79 -4.01
C PRO A 41 11.72 17.44 -3.54
N VAL A 42 10.74 17.51 -2.64
CA VAL A 42 9.95 16.34 -2.23
C VAL A 42 8.91 16.08 -3.33
N THR A 43 9.08 14.98 -4.06
CA THR A 43 8.06 14.52 -5.02
C THR A 43 6.89 13.90 -4.25
N VAL A 44 5.73 14.56 -4.28
CA VAL A 44 4.48 14.01 -3.76
C VAL A 44 3.82 13.20 -4.87
N MET A 45 3.82 11.87 -4.73
CA MET A 45 3.07 10.99 -5.65
C MET A 45 1.57 11.12 -5.35
N PRO A 46 0.69 11.27 -6.35
CA PRO A 46 -0.76 11.26 -6.12
C PRO A 46 -1.19 9.96 -5.43
N ALA A 47 -2.14 10.07 -4.50
CA ALA A 47 -2.71 8.89 -3.84
C ALA A 47 -3.38 7.99 -4.88
N THR A 48 -2.86 6.77 -5.03
CA THR A 48 -3.43 5.73 -5.88
C THR A 48 -4.62 5.06 -5.16
N ALA A 49 -5.68 4.74 -5.91
CA ALA A 49 -6.88 4.15 -5.34
C ALA A 49 -6.61 2.79 -4.68
N LYS A 50 -7.24 2.53 -3.53
CA LYS A 50 -7.14 1.24 -2.85
C LYS A 50 -7.82 0.15 -3.69
N PRO A 51 -7.21 -1.04 -3.84
CA PRO A 51 -7.86 -2.18 -4.49
C PRO A 51 -9.13 -2.60 -3.75
N LYS A 52 -10.10 -3.09 -4.50
CA LYS A 52 -11.38 -3.58 -3.97
C LYS A 52 -11.66 -4.97 -4.50
N VAL A 53 -12.30 -5.79 -3.67
CA VAL A 53 -12.85 -7.07 -4.13
C VAL A 53 -14.09 -6.78 -4.98
N ILE A 54 -14.09 -7.26 -6.23
CA ILE A 54 -15.20 -7.08 -7.17
C ILE A 54 -15.99 -8.37 -7.41
N SER A 55 -15.41 -9.53 -7.11
CA SER A 55 -16.09 -10.81 -7.21
C SER A 55 -15.43 -11.85 -6.31
N THR A 56 -16.23 -12.78 -5.81
CA THR A 56 -15.75 -13.97 -5.09
C THR A 56 -16.40 -15.23 -5.62
N TRP A 57 -15.75 -16.36 -5.40
CA TRP A 57 -16.39 -17.66 -5.38
C TRP A 57 -16.07 -18.36 -4.05
N PRO A 58 -17.07 -18.75 -3.24
CA PRO A 58 -18.51 -18.57 -3.46
C PRO A 58 -18.90 -17.08 -3.52
N ALA A 59 -20.02 -16.78 -4.18
CA ALA A 59 -20.60 -15.44 -4.11
C ALA A 59 -21.14 -15.18 -2.69
N ALA A 60 -21.19 -13.91 -2.29
CA ALA A 60 -21.73 -13.54 -0.98
C ALA A 60 -23.18 -14.02 -0.82
N GLY A 61 -23.47 -14.68 0.30
CA GLY A 61 -24.78 -15.26 0.61
C GLY A 61 -25.11 -16.56 -0.13
N ALA A 62 -24.22 -17.08 -0.98
CA ALA A 62 -24.49 -18.29 -1.74
C ALA A 62 -24.57 -19.53 -0.84
N THR A 63 -25.37 -20.51 -1.26
CA THR A 63 -25.35 -21.88 -0.72
C THR A 63 -24.70 -22.80 -1.73
N ILE A 64 -23.63 -23.49 -1.35
CA ILE A 64 -22.86 -24.39 -2.24
C ILE A 64 -22.91 -25.84 -1.76
N ALA A 65 -22.43 -26.77 -2.60
CA ALA A 65 -22.15 -28.14 -2.15
C ALA A 65 -20.99 -28.14 -1.13
N PRO A 66 -21.00 -29.04 -0.12
CA PRO A 66 -19.89 -29.19 0.82
C PRO A 66 -18.67 -29.85 0.16
N GLY A 67 -17.56 -29.97 0.89
CA GLY A 67 -16.35 -30.69 0.46
C GLY A 67 -15.17 -29.78 0.10
N VAL A 68 -14.45 -30.13 -0.98
CA VAL A 68 -13.31 -29.38 -1.50
C VAL A 68 -13.80 -28.07 -2.11
N LEU A 69 -13.20 -26.96 -1.68
CA LEU A 69 -13.53 -25.61 -2.13
C LEU A 69 -12.30 -24.91 -2.68
N VAL A 70 -12.42 -24.35 -3.89
CA VAL A 70 -11.47 -23.35 -4.37
C VAL A 70 -12.06 -21.96 -4.10
N LEU A 71 -11.60 -21.32 -3.03
CA LEU A 71 -11.97 -19.94 -2.71
C LEU A 71 -11.32 -19.03 -3.76
N LYS A 72 -12.14 -18.28 -4.51
CA LYS A 72 -11.68 -17.31 -5.50
C LYS A 72 -11.98 -15.90 -5.03
N VAL A 73 -11.01 -14.99 -5.16
CA VAL A 73 -11.17 -13.57 -4.86
C VAL A 73 -10.60 -12.76 -6.01
N VAL A 74 -11.41 -11.90 -6.61
CA VAL A 74 -11.02 -11.07 -7.75
C VAL A 74 -10.98 -9.61 -7.32
N PHE A 75 -9.85 -8.95 -7.59
CA PHE A 75 -9.68 -7.52 -7.35
C PHE A 75 -9.87 -6.69 -8.63
N ASP A 76 -10.23 -5.42 -8.47
CA ASP A 76 -10.30 -4.44 -9.56
C ASP A 76 -8.91 -4.06 -10.14
N GLN A 77 -7.84 -4.28 -9.38
CA GLN A 77 -6.48 -3.84 -9.68
C GLN A 77 -5.48 -4.98 -9.74
N GLN A 78 -4.32 -4.73 -10.35
CA GLN A 78 -3.21 -5.68 -10.39
C GLN A 78 -2.57 -5.81 -9.01
N MET A 79 -2.39 -7.04 -8.54
CA MET A 79 -2.04 -7.38 -7.16
C MET A 79 -0.63 -7.96 -7.04
N LEU A 80 -0.06 -7.86 -5.83
CA LEU A 80 1.21 -8.49 -5.49
C LEU A 80 0.99 -9.95 -5.05
N PRO A 81 1.73 -10.93 -5.59
CA PRO A 81 1.45 -12.36 -5.35
C PRO A 81 1.72 -12.85 -3.92
N ARG A 82 2.58 -12.16 -3.16
CA ARG A 82 3.00 -12.56 -1.81
C ARG A 82 2.28 -11.80 -0.69
N ASP A 83 1.41 -10.87 -1.07
CA ASP A 83 0.70 -9.99 -0.17
C ASP A 83 -0.76 -10.44 -0.12
N PHE A 84 -1.13 -11.10 0.97
CA PHE A 84 -2.49 -11.60 1.21
C PHE A 84 -2.79 -11.61 2.72
N ALA A 85 -4.06 -11.45 3.07
CA ALA A 85 -4.53 -11.64 4.44
C ALA A 85 -5.96 -12.15 4.43
N TYR A 86 -6.10 -13.44 4.74
CA TYR A 86 -7.37 -14.06 5.11
C TYR A 86 -7.44 -14.14 6.63
N SER A 87 -8.62 -13.93 7.17
CA SER A 87 -8.88 -14.04 8.62
C SER A 87 -10.30 -14.55 8.85
N PRO A 88 -10.60 -15.08 10.04
CA PRO A 88 -11.98 -15.38 10.43
C PRO A 88 -12.88 -14.17 10.23
N GLY A 89 -14.05 -14.40 9.62
CA GLY A 89 -15.08 -13.37 9.45
C GLY A 89 -15.89 -13.10 10.72
N GLY A 90 -16.91 -12.26 10.60
CA GLY A 90 -17.72 -11.82 11.74
C GLY A 90 -18.81 -12.81 12.18
N ALA A 91 -19.34 -13.63 11.27
CA ALA A 91 -20.48 -14.52 11.57
C ALA A 91 -20.36 -15.86 10.83
N GLY A 92 -20.13 -16.94 11.57
CA GLY A 92 -20.02 -18.30 11.02
C GLY A 92 -18.69 -18.97 11.34
N GLU A 93 -18.52 -20.20 10.86
CA GLU A 93 -17.27 -20.95 10.99
C GLU A 93 -16.22 -20.42 10.00
N THR A 94 -14.94 -20.65 10.28
CA THR A 94 -13.87 -20.39 9.31
C THR A 94 -13.62 -21.66 8.50
N PRO A 95 -13.64 -21.62 7.15
CA PRO A 95 -13.25 -22.77 6.33
C PRO A 95 -11.83 -23.24 6.64
N GLU A 96 -11.60 -24.54 6.52
CA GLU A 96 -10.26 -25.10 6.69
C GLU A 96 -9.45 -24.88 5.42
N CYS A 97 -8.63 -23.83 5.39
CA CYS A 97 -7.85 -23.45 4.21
C CYS A 97 -6.36 -23.74 4.34
N LEU A 98 -5.70 -23.93 3.20
CA LEU A 98 -4.25 -23.85 3.12
C LEU A 98 -3.75 -22.44 3.48
N LYS A 99 -2.45 -22.31 3.74
CA LYS A 99 -1.85 -21.04 4.18
C LYS A 99 -1.59 -20.07 3.04
N THR A 100 -1.24 -20.58 1.85
CA THR A 100 -0.72 -19.77 0.76
C THR A 100 -1.67 -19.79 -0.42
N PRO A 101 -2.30 -18.66 -0.79
CA PRO A 101 -3.05 -18.56 -2.03
C PRO A 101 -2.10 -18.47 -3.23
N ARG A 102 -2.64 -18.72 -4.43
CA ARG A 102 -1.97 -18.44 -5.70
C ARG A 102 -2.59 -17.20 -6.33
N LEU A 103 -1.76 -16.27 -6.80
CA LEU A 103 -2.19 -15.24 -7.75
C LEU A 103 -2.19 -15.84 -9.17
N LEU A 104 -3.32 -15.74 -9.86
CA LEU A 104 -3.49 -16.22 -11.22
C LEU A 104 -2.81 -15.30 -12.25
N ASN A 105 -2.74 -15.77 -13.50
CA ASN A 105 -2.03 -15.10 -14.59
C ASN A 105 -2.67 -13.76 -15.02
N ASP A 106 -3.92 -13.52 -14.65
CA ASP A 106 -4.58 -12.21 -14.83
C ASP A 106 -4.02 -11.13 -13.89
N ASN A 107 -3.21 -11.54 -12.91
CA ASN A 107 -2.60 -10.74 -11.84
C ASN A 107 -3.62 -10.01 -10.95
N LYS A 108 -4.90 -10.43 -10.97
CA LYS A 108 -6.00 -9.85 -10.18
C LYS A 108 -6.70 -10.87 -9.29
N THR A 109 -6.66 -12.14 -9.69
CA THR A 109 -7.43 -13.21 -9.06
C THR A 109 -6.56 -14.04 -8.15
N PHE A 110 -6.95 -14.15 -6.88
CA PHE A 110 -6.37 -15.12 -5.96
C PHE A 110 -7.26 -16.35 -5.85
N VAL A 111 -6.61 -17.51 -5.79
CA VAL A 111 -7.27 -18.79 -5.49
C VAL A 111 -6.63 -19.43 -4.26
N LEU A 112 -7.46 -19.99 -3.39
CA LEU A 112 -7.03 -20.67 -2.18
C LEU A 112 -7.81 -21.98 -2.02
N LEU A 113 -7.09 -23.07 -1.76
CA LEU A 113 -7.71 -24.37 -1.50
C LEU A 113 -8.20 -24.44 -0.05
N CYS A 114 -9.46 -24.82 0.11
CA CYS A 114 -10.12 -24.96 1.40
C CYS A 114 -10.99 -26.23 1.46
N ARG A 115 -11.49 -26.54 2.65
CA ARG A 115 -12.50 -27.56 2.93
C ARG A 115 -13.63 -26.98 3.75
N VAL A 116 -14.86 -27.38 3.41
CA VAL A 116 -16.09 -27.01 4.11
C VAL A 116 -16.97 -28.24 4.38
N LEU A 117 -17.67 -28.25 5.50
CA LEU A 117 -18.53 -29.34 5.97
C LEU A 117 -19.99 -29.10 5.56
N PRO A 118 -20.84 -30.15 5.46
CA PRO A 118 -22.26 -30.01 5.13
C PRO A 118 -23.06 -29.26 6.19
N GLY A 119 -24.06 -28.48 5.73
CA GLY A 119 -25.05 -27.81 6.60
C GLY A 119 -24.47 -26.72 7.50
N LYS A 120 -23.39 -26.06 7.09
CA LYS A 120 -22.69 -25.03 7.88
C LYS A 120 -22.78 -23.67 7.22
N SER A 121 -22.63 -22.63 8.04
CA SER A 121 -22.43 -21.25 7.57
C SER A 121 -20.99 -20.84 7.84
N TYR A 122 -20.35 -20.27 6.84
CA TYR A 122 -18.94 -19.88 6.86
C TYR A 122 -18.78 -18.39 6.66
N SER A 123 -17.75 -17.81 7.27
CA SER A 123 -17.34 -16.44 6.98
C SER A 123 -15.82 -16.25 7.03
N ILE A 124 -15.32 -15.51 6.05
CA ILE A 124 -13.91 -15.15 5.89
C ILE A 124 -13.86 -13.64 5.69
N ALA A 125 -12.89 -12.98 6.33
CA ALA A 125 -12.57 -11.59 6.07
C ALA A 125 -11.24 -11.45 5.33
N PHE A 126 -11.19 -10.47 4.43
CA PHE A 126 -10.01 -10.05 3.68
C PHE A 126 -9.50 -8.74 4.28
N ASN A 127 -8.21 -8.64 4.58
CA ASN A 127 -7.60 -7.42 5.11
C ASN A 127 -8.30 -6.82 6.36
N LYS A 128 -8.95 -7.64 7.21
CA LYS A 128 -9.63 -7.16 8.43
C LYS A 128 -8.67 -6.69 9.52
N VAL A 129 -7.55 -7.38 9.68
CA VAL A 129 -6.48 -7.00 10.62
C VAL A 129 -5.20 -6.84 9.81
N VAL A 130 -4.95 -5.61 9.36
CA VAL A 130 -3.66 -5.22 8.78
C VAL A 130 -3.08 -4.12 9.66
N SER A 131 -2.10 -4.49 10.47
CA SER A 131 -1.27 -3.49 11.13
C SER A 131 -0.43 -2.78 10.07
N GLN A 132 -0.42 -1.45 10.07
CA GLN A 132 0.47 -0.70 9.16
C GLN A 132 1.96 -0.97 9.43
N THR A 133 2.30 -1.47 10.63
CA THR A 133 3.67 -1.72 11.06
C THR A 133 4.17 -3.14 10.85
N GLU A 134 3.30 -4.14 10.71
CA GLU A 134 3.73 -5.56 10.63
C GLU A 134 3.85 -6.09 9.19
N GLY A 135 3.47 -5.29 8.19
CA GLY A 135 3.44 -5.72 6.80
C GLY A 135 2.36 -6.79 6.54
N GLY A 136 2.03 -7.01 5.26
CA GLY A 136 1.06 -8.02 4.85
C GLY A 136 -0.33 -7.49 4.50
N GLY A 137 -1.19 -8.40 4.03
CA GLY A 137 -2.49 -8.08 3.45
C GLY A 137 -2.45 -7.77 1.97
N PHE A 138 -3.55 -8.07 1.28
CA PHE A 138 -3.72 -7.84 -0.14
C PHE A 138 -3.34 -6.41 -0.51
N ALA A 139 -2.46 -6.26 -1.50
CA ALA A 139 -2.02 -4.97 -2.01
C ALA A 139 -1.82 -5.00 -3.52
N ASN A 140 -1.99 -3.83 -4.15
CA ASN A 140 -1.64 -3.67 -5.56
C ASN A 140 -0.13 -3.54 -5.77
N VAL A 141 0.28 -3.53 -7.04
CA VAL A 141 1.66 -3.32 -7.48
C VAL A 141 2.28 -1.97 -7.04
N ALA A 142 1.45 -1.02 -6.62
CA ALA A 142 1.88 0.26 -6.03
C ALA A 142 1.87 0.23 -4.48
N SER A 143 1.79 -0.97 -3.89
CA SER A 143 1.81 -1.22 -2.43
C SER A 143 0.65 -0.58 -1.66
N ASN A 144 -0.45 -0.24 -2.33
CA ASN A 144 -1.67 0.20 -1.65
C ASN A 144 -2.42 -1.01 -1.13
N ARG A 145 -2.67 -1.04 0.18
CA ARG A 145 -3.51 -2.06 0.81
C ARG A 145 -4.93 -2.00 0.28
N ALA A 146 -5.47 -3.16 -0.08
CA ALA A 146 -6.86 -3.33 -0.46
C ALA A 146 -7.79 -2.94 0.70
N GLU A 147 -8.99 -2.48 0.36
CA GLU A 147 -10.07 -2.25 1.32
C GLU A 147 -10.41 -3.56 2.05
N PRO A 148 -10.74 -3.50 3.35
CA PRO A 148 -11.27 -4.66 4.06
C PRO A 148 -12.54 -5.17 3.39
N GLY A 149 -12.73 -6.47 3.37
CA GLY A 149 -13.94 -7.10 2.86
C GLY A 149 -14.32 -8.32 3.68
N ASP A 150 -15.58 -8.72 3.59
CA ASP A 150 -16.10 -9.92 4.23
C ASP A 150 -16.84 -10.76 3.20
N LEU A 151 -16.69 -12.07 3.31
CA LEU A 151 -17.45 -13.07 2.57
C LEU A 151 -18.16 -13.95 3.57
N ALA A 152 -19.46 -14.14 3.38
CA ALA A 152 -20.26 -15.14 4.08
C ALA A 152 -20.97 -16.02 3.06
N PHE A 153 -21.04 -17.31 3.32
CA PHE A 153 -21.74 -18.30 2.48
C PHE A 153 -22.15 -19.50 3.33
N SER A 154 -22.98 -20.38 2.80
CA SER A 154 -23.39 -21.62 3.47
C SER A 154 -23.18 -22.84 2.60
N THR A 155 -23.21 -24.01 3.23
CA THR A 155 -23.18 -25.31 2.56
C THR A 155 -24.52 -26.02 2.71
N SER A 156 -24.95 -26.66 1.63
CA SER A 156 -26.11 -27.54 1.61
C SER A 156 -25.78 -28.92 2.22
N SER A 157 -26.76 -29.82 2.18
CA SER A 157 -26.61 -31.26 2.45
C SER A 157 -26.48 -32.09 1.17
N ALA A 158 -26.18 -31.47 0.02
CA ALA A 158 -25.94 -32.18 -1.23
C ALA A 158 -24.65 -33.01 -1.15
N ASP A 159 -24.44 -33.87 -2.16
CA ASP A 159 -23.22 -34.67 -2.25
C ASP A 159 -21.96 -33.79 -2.23
N PRO A 160 -20.95 -34.14 -1.41
CA PRO A 160 -19.73 -33.34 -1.33
C PRO A 160 -18.93 -33.36 -2.63
N VAL A 161 -18.33 -32.22 -2.96
CA VAL A 161 -17.25 -32.14 -3.94
C VAL A 161 -16.02 -32.82 -3.35
N THR A 162 -15.56 -33.91 -3.96
CA THR A 162 -14.50 -34.77 -3.38
C THR A 162 -13.14 -34.62 -4.05
N ASN A 163 -13.07 -33.94 -5.19
CA ASN A 163 -11.83 -33.79 -5.95
C ASN A 163 -11.60 -32.33 -6.39
N LEU A 164 -10.34 -32.01 -6.63
CA LEU A 164 -9.92 -30.65 -6.97
C LEU A 164 -10.46 -30.19 -8.34
N ARG A 165 -10.56 -31.10 -9.31
CA ARG A 165 -11.00 -30.75 -10.67
C ARG A 165 -12.43 -30.21 -10.68
N ASP A 166 -13.31 -30.84 -9.93
CA ASP A 166 -14.70 -30.41 -9.81
C ASP A 166 -14.79 -29.10 -9.00
N ALA A 167 -13.97 -28.93 -7.97
CA ALA A 167 -13.90 -27.69 -7.20
C ALA A 167 -13.40 -26.49 -8.05
N ILE A 168 -12.40 -26.70 -8.92
CA ILE A 168 -11.92 -25.73 -9.90
C ILE A 168 -13.05 -25.37 -10.87
N SER A 169 -13.73 -26.39 -11.42
CA SER A 169 -14.83 -26.20 -12.38
C SER A 169 -16.01 -25.44 -11.75
N ALA A 170 -16.35 -25.74 -10.50
CA ALA A 170 -17.38 -25.04 -9.74
C ALA A 170 -17.04 -23.56 -9.54
N ALA A 171 -15.76 -23.21 -9.41
CA ALA A 171 -15.29 -21.83 -9.34
C ALA A 171 -15.26 -21.11 -10.71
N GLY A 172 -15.67 -21.78 -11.79
CA GLY A 172 -15.57 -21.25 -13.16
C GLY A 172 -14.12 -21.10 -13.63
N LEU A 173 -13.23 -21.92 -13.10
CA LEU A 173 -11.80 -21.92 -13.40
C LEU A 173 -11.45 -23.10 -14.32
N THR A 174 -10.26 -23.06 -14.91
CA THR A 174 -9.72 -24.17 -15.71
C THR A 174 -8.53 -24.82 -15.02
N SER A 175 -8.03 -25.94 -15.55
CA SER A 175 -6.92 -26.68 -14.93
C SER A 175 -5.62 -25.88 -14.81
N ILE A 176 -5.41 -24.86 -15.65
CA ILE A 176 -4.23 -23.96 -15.55
C ILE A 176 -4.32 -23.00 -14.35
N ASP A 177 -5.51 -22.84 -13.80
CA ASP A 177 -5.84 -21.95 -12.68
C ASP A 177 -5.85 -22.70 -11.32
N ALA A 178 -5.29 -23.91 -11.29
CA ALA A 178 -5.25 -24.72 -10.07
C ALA A 178 -4.59 -23.95 -8.91
N PRO A 179 -5.15 -24.04 -7.69
CA PRO A 179 -4.53 -23.45 -6.50
C PRO A 179 -3.22 -24.18 -6.17
N VAL A 180 -2.42 -23.57 -5.29
CA VAL A 180 -1.31 -24.29 -4.66
C VAL A 180 -1.89 -25.43 -3.83
N GLU A 181 -1.49 -26.66 -4.13
CA GLU A 181 -1.98 -27.87 -3.45
C GLU A 181 -1.16 -28.21 -2.19
N GLU A 182 0.11 -27.80 -2.13
CA GLU A 182 1.03 -28.09 -1.03
C GLU A 182 1.97 -26.91 -0.76
N ALA A 183 2.28 -26.64 0.51
CA ALA A 183 3.33 -25.68 0.85
C ALA A 183 4.70 -26.31 0.53
N PRO A 184 5.66 -25.58 -0.07
CA PRO A 184 6.99 -26.13 -0.33
C PRO A 184 7.58 -26.71 0.97
N ALA A 185 7.99 -27.98 0.95
CA ALA A 185 8.67 -28.58 2.09
C ALA A 185 9.92 -27.75 2.43
N PRO A 186 10.18 -27.43 3.71
CA PRO A 186 11.42 -26.78 4.09
C PRO A 186 12.56 -27.70 3.66
N GLY A 187 13.38 -27.22 2.71
CA GLY A 187 14.52 -27.97 2.22
C GLY A 187 15.40 -28.38 3.41
N LYS A 188 15.62 -29.68 3.55
CA LYS A 188 16.62 -30.23 4.47
C LYS A 188 17.95 -29.51 4.17
N PRO A 189 18.63 -28.88 5.14
CA PRO A 189 19.95 -28.31 4.89
C PRO A 189 20.84 -29.42 4.33
N ALA A 190 21.54 -29.12 3.23
CA ALA A 190 22.61 -29.98 2.76
C ALA A 190 23.62 -30.15 3.91
N ALA A 191 23.99 -31.40 4.16
CA ALA A 191 24.85 -31.82 5.26
C ALA A 191 26.24 -31.18 5.21
#